data_AF-F9ECM5-F1
#
_entry.id   AF-F9ECM5-F1
#
_cell.length_a   1.000
_cell.length_b   1.000
_cell.length_c   1.000
_cell.angle_alpha   90.00
_cell.angle_beta   90.00
_cell.angle_gamma   90.00
#
_symmetry.space_group_name_H-M   'P 1'
#
loop_
_entity.id
_entity.type
_entity.pdbx_description
1 polymer ?
#
loop_
_entity_poly.entity_id
_entity_poly.type
_entity_poly.pdbx_seq_one_letter_code
_entity_poly.pdbx_strand_id
1 'polypeptide(L)'
;MYVVIDAVGILVFISLAWLFSSDRHRIHWRPVALMVMTSLIIAWLLTSFTAGRAAVRAAAQGFRWLVDTAFQGVSFAFGTGSVQRGWIPNLSTS
;
A
#
# COMPACT_ATOMS: atom_id res chain seq x y z
N MET A 1 -11.17 -13.15 10.07
CA MET A 1 -11.41 -12.50 8.76
C MET A 1 -10.12 -12.06 8.05
N TYR A 2 -9.13 -11.46 8.74
CA TYR A 2 -7.85 -11.04 8.11
C TYR A 2 -6.99 -12.18 7.53
N VAL A 3 -7.02 -13.36 8.16
CA VAL A 3 -6.23 -14.53 7.74
C VAL A 3 -6.52 -15.00 6.31
N VAL A 4 -7.75 -14.79 5.82
CA VAL A 4 -8.15 -15.19 4.46
C VAL A 4 -7.53 -14.27 3.41
N ILE A 5 -7.42 -12.97 3.69
CA ILE A 5 -6.81 -12.00 2.77
C ILE A 5 -5.31 -12.21 2.68
N ASP A 6 -4.64 -12.49 3.80
CA ASP A 6 -3.21 -12.82 3.81
C ASP A 6 -2.93 -14.14 3.07
N ALA A 7 -3.78 -15.16 3.26
CA ALA A 7 -3.66 -16.44 2.55
C ALA A 7 -3.85 -16.29 1.03
N VAL A 8 -4.81 -15.47 0.60
CA VAL A 8 -5.03 -15.15 -0.82
C VAL A 8 -3.85 -14.35 -1.40
N GLY A 9 -3.31 -13.40 -0.64
CA GLY A 9 -2.12 -12.64 -1.04
C GLY A 9 -0.91 -13.54 -1.32
N ILE A 10 -0.65 -14.52 -0.45
CA ILE A 10 0.43 -15.51 -0.63
C ILE A 10 0.17 -16.40 -1.86
N LEU A 11 -1.05 -16.88 -2.04
CA LEU A 11 -1.41 -17.73 -3.18
C LEU A 11 -1.24 -17.00 -4.51
N VAL A 12 -1.70 -15.75 -4.60
CA VAL A 12 -1.57 -14.89 -5.78
C VAL A 12 -0.09 -14.60 -6.06
N PHE A 13 0.70 -14.37 -5.01
CA PHE A 13 2.14 -14.12 -5.15
C PHE A 13 2.88 -15.33 -5.75
N ILE A 14 2.58 -16.54 -5.26
CA ILE A 14 3.14 -17.80 -5.78
C ILE A 14 2.71 -18.02 -7.23
N SER A 15 1.46 -17.71 -7.55
CA SER A 15 0.90 -17.83 -8.91
C SER A 15 1.57 -16.87 -9.89
N LEU A 16 1.82 -15.62 -9.49
CA LEU A 16 2.52 -14.62 -10.32
C LEU A 16 3.98 -15.00 -10.56
N ALA A 17 4.67 -15.52 -9.54
CA ALA A 17 6.04 -16.01 -9.68
C ALA A 17 6.14 -17.17 -10.68
N TRP A 18 5.11 -18.02 -10.73
CA TRP A 18 5.03 -19.12 -11.71
C TRP A 18 4.66 -18.65 -13.12
N LEU A 19 3.78 -17.65 -13.25
CA LEU A 19 3.28 -17.18 -14.55
C LEU A 19 4.28 -16.30 -15.32
N PHE A 20 5.02 -15.43 -14.63
CA PHE A 20 6.07 -14.58 -15.24
C PHE A 20 7.40 -15.32 -15.48
N SER A 21 7.40 -16.63 -15.29
CA SER A 21 8.51 -17.54 -15.54
C SER A 21 8.71 -17.76 -17.06
N SER A 22 9.39 -16.83 -17.73
CA SER A 22 9.59 -16.86 -19.20
C SER A 22 10.52 -17.97 -19.70
N ASP A 23 11.33 -18.57 -18.82
CA ASP A 23 12.23 -19.67 -19.17
C ASP A 23 12.39 -20.57 -17.94
N ARG A 24 11.42 -21.45 -17.73
CA ARG A 24 11.28 -22.34 -16.55
C ARG A 24 12.54 -23.15 -16.17
N HIS A 25 13.56 -23.16 -17.02
CA HIS A 25 14.85 -23.84 -16.81
C HIS A 25 16.09 -22.92 -16.68
N ARG A 26 15.98 -21.60 -16.89
CA ARG A 26 17.09 -20.62 -16.85
C ARG A 26 16.79 -19.31 -16.11
N ILE A 27 15.69 -19.24 -15.36
CA ILE A 27 15.38 -18.07 -14.56
C ILE A 27 16.39 -17.93 -13.42
N HIS A 28 17.00 -16.75 -13.34
CA HIS A 28 17.76 -16.33 -12.18
C HIS A 28 16.77 -16.07 -11.04
N TRP A 29 16.36 -17.14 -10.34
CA TRP A 29 15.41 -17.09 -9.24
C TRP A 29 15.89 -16.22 -8.07
N ARG A 30 17.20 -15.95 -7.98
CA ARG A 30 17.81 -15.13 -6.94
C ARG A 30 17.22 -13.71 -6.86
N PRO A 31 17.26 -12.86 -7.91
CA PRO A 31 16.68 -11.52 -7.85
C PRO A 31 15.16 -11.50 -7.66
N VAL A 32 14.42 -12.45 -8.27
CA VAL A 32 12.98 -12.56 -8.06
C VAL A 32 12.71 -12.90 -6.59
N ALA A 33 13.27 -14.01 -6.07
CA ALA A 33 13.08 -14.42 -4.69
C ALA A 33 13.55 -13.34 -3.69
N LEU A 34 14.61 -12.59 -4.00
CA LEU A 34 15.09 -11.49 -3.18
C LEU A 34 14.09 -10.33 -3.15
N MET A 35 13.52 -9.94 -4.29
CA MET A 35 12.46 -8.92 -4.37
C MET A 35 11.24 -9.31 -3.54
N VAL A 36 10.82 -10.59 -3.62
CA VAL A 36 9.69 -11.13 -2.84
C VAL A 36 10.00 -11.16 -1.35
N MET A 37 11.15 -11.72 -0.97
CA MET A 37 11.59 -11.82 0.42
C MET A 37 11.73 -10.45 1.06
N THR A 38 12.38 -9.50 0.40
CA THR A 38 12.50 -8.12 0.90
C THR A 38 11.13 -7.47 1.03
N SER A 39 10.22 -7.67 0.07
CA SER A 39 8.85 -7.14 0.18
C SER A 39 8.10 -7.72 1.38
N LEU A 40 8.21 -9.03 1.63
CA LEU A 40 7.62 -9.68 2.81
C LEU A 40 8.23 -9.19 4.11
N ILE A 41 9.56 -9.03 4.17
CA ILE A 41 10.27 -8.53 5.36
C ILE A 41 9.80 -7.11 5.68
N ILE A 42 9.70 -6.24 4.67
CA ILE A 42 9.22 -4.87 4.85
C ILE A 42 7.75 -4.87 5.30
N ALA A 43 6.88 -5.62 4.63
CA ALA A 43 5.46 -5.71 5.00
C ALA A 43 5.27 -6.21 6.44
N TRP A 44 6.03 -7.25 6.83
CA TRP A 44 6.02 -7.79 8.19
C TRP A 44 6.57 -6.80 9.21
N LEU A 45 7.67 -6.11 8.89
CA LEU A 45 8.26 -5.09 9.76
C LEU A 45 7.28 -3.92 9.99
N LEU A 46 6.63 -3.43 8.94
CA LEU A 46 5.66 -2.33 9.03
C LEU A 46 4.39 -2.73 9.79
N THR A 47 3.96 -3.99 9.67
CA THR A 47 2.69 -4.47 10.26
C THR A 47 2.86 -5.01 11.68
N SER A 48 3.95 -5.72 11.98
CA SER A 48 4.17 -6.37 13.29
C SER A 48 4.75 -5.41 14.33
N PHE A 49 5.66 -4.51 13.95
CA PHE A 49 6.26 -3.56 14.89
C PHE A 49 5.38 -2.33 15.13
N THR A 50 5.31 -1.90 16.39
CA THR A 50 4.63 -0.67 16.83
C THR A 50 5.21 0.57 16.16
N ALA A 51 6.54 0.65 16.05
CA ALA A 51 7.23 1.74 15.37
C ALA A 51 6.93 1.77 13.86
N GLY A 52 6.84 0.59 13.21
CA GLY A 52 6.45 0.46 11.80
C GLY A 52 5.03 0.99 11.56
N ARG A 53 4.06 0.60 12.39
CA ARG A 53 2.69 1.12 12.33
C ARG A 53 2.63 2.62 12.60
N ALA A 54 3.45 3.13 13.53
CA ALA A 54 3.52 4.57 13.80
C ALA A 54 4.05 5.35 12.60
N ALA A 55 5.08 4.84 11.92
CA ALA A 55 5.63 5.44 10.70
C ALA A 55 4.58 5.46 9.56
N VAL A 56 3.86 4.37 9.35
CA VAL A 56 2.77 4.32 8.35
C VAL A 56 1.66 5.32 8.69
N ARG A 57 1.28 5.44 9.97
CA ARG A 57 0.29 6.44 10.42
C ARG A 57 0.76 7.87 10.18
N ALA A 58 2.03 8.17 10.47
CA ALA A 58 2.63 9.48 10.21
C ALA A 58 2.64 9.81 8.72
N ALA A 59 3.03 8.86 7.86
CA ALA A 59 2.96 9.02 6.41
C ALA A 59 1.52 9.26 5.93
N ALA A 60 0.55 8.52 6.47
CA ALA A 60 -0.86 8.71 6.14
C ALA A 60 -1.41 10.09 6.58
N GLN A 61 -0.92 10.64 7.69
CA GLN A 61 -1.27 12.00 8.12
C GLN A 61 -0.64 13.06 7.20
N GLY A 62 0.62 12.88 6.80
CA GLY A 62 1.27 13.75 5.82
C GLY A 62 0.55 13.75 4.48
N PHE A 63 0.13 12.57 3.99
CA PHE A 63 -0.66 12.47 2.76
C PHE A 63 -2.02 13.15 2.86
N ARG A 64 -2.72 13.01 3.99
CA ARG A 64 -3.97 13.74 4.25
C ARG A 64 -3.78 15.24 4.18
N TRP A 65 -2.75 15.75 4.84
CA TRP A 65 -2.42 17.18 4.82
C TRP A 65 -2.14 17.68 3.40
N LEU A 66 -1.39 16.90 2.61
CA LEU A 66 -1.10 17.22 1.22
C LEU A 66 -2.38 17.26 0.37
N VAL A 67 -3.25 16.26 0.54
CA VAL A 67 -4.52 16.16 -0.20
C VAL A 67 -5.49 17.28 0.20
N ASP A 68 -5.60 17.61 1.48
CA ASP A 68 -6.42 18.72 1.96
C ASP A 68 -5.94 20.06 1.40
N THR A 69 -4.63 20.26 1.34
CA THR A 69 -4.02 21.46 0.74
C THR A 69 -4.32 21.53 -0.77
N ALA A 70 -4.22 20.41 -1.48
CA ALA A 70 -4.60 20.32 -2.89
C ALA A 70 -6.09 20.65 -3.09
N PHE A 71 -6.98 20.16 -2.23
CA PHE A 71 -8.41 20.47 -2.28
C PHE A 71 -8.72 21.94 -2.05
N GLN A 72 -7.97 22.61 -1.16
CA GLN A 72 -8.09 24.07 -0.98
C GLN A 72 -7.68 24.81 -2.26
N GLY A 73 -6.59 24.39 -2.92
CA GLY A 73 -6.16 24.97 -4.20
C GLY A 73 -7.17 24.76 -5.33
N VAL A 74 -7.73 23.55 -5.46
CA VAL A 74 -8.77 23.24 -6.45
C VAL A 74 -10.04 24.06 -6.18
N SER A 75 -10.43 24.21 -4.91
CA SER A 75 -11.61 25.00 -4.53
C SER A 75 -11.43 26.50 -4.81
N PHE A 76 -10.20 27.01 -4.70
CA PHE A 76 -9.84 28.38 -5.11
C PHE A 76 -9.95 28.56 -6.62
N ALA A 77 -9.48 27.58 -7.41
CA ALA A 77 -9.49 27.66 -8.87
C ALA A 77 -10.88 27.48 -9.50
N PHE A 78 -11.73 26.60 -8.96
CA PHE A 78 -12.99 26.18 -9.59
C PHE A 78 -14.27 26.56 -8.82
N GLY A 79 -14.15 27.15 -7.62
CA GLY A 79 -15.28 27.49 -6.75
C GLY A 79 -15.81 26.28 -5.96
N THR A 80 -16.24 26.51 -4.71
CA THR A 80 -16.50 25.49 -3.68
C THR A 80 -17.60 24.47 -4.01
N GLY A 81 -18.41 24.70 -5.05
CA GLY A 81 -19.61 23.91 -5.36
C GLY A 81 -19.39 22.60 -6.14
N SER A 82 -18.20 22.36 -6.70
CA SER A 82 -17.95 21.23 -7.63
C SER A 82 -17.00 20.15 -7.08
N VAL A 83 -16.50 20.31 -5.85
CA VAL A 83 -15.43 19.47 -5.29
C VAL A 83 -15.98 18.54 -4.20
N GLN A 84 -16.39 17.32 -4.58
CA GLN A 84 -16.92 16.28 -3.68
C GLN A 84 -15.78 15.49 -3.01
N ARG A 85 -15.62 15.60 -1.68
CA ARG A 85 -14.72 14.74 -0.87
C ARG A 85 -15.36 13.39 -0.56
N GLY A 86 -15.39 12.48 -1.54
CA GLY A 86 -16.12 11.21 -1.43
C GLY A 86 -15.38 10.00 -0.84
N TRP A 87 -14.04 10.02 -0.73
CA TRP A 87 -13.28 8.76 -0.54
C TRP A 87 -12.20 8.77 0.56
N ILE A 88 -12.05 9.85 1.33
CA ILE A 88 -11.10 9.89 2.45
C ILE A 88 -11.84 9.43 3.71
N PRO A 89 -11.51 8.27 4.29
CA PRO A 89 -12.14 7.81 5.52
C PRO A 89 -11.91 8.84 6.62
N ASN A 90 -12.95 9.13 7.42
CA ASN A 90 -12.79 9.90 8.65
C ASN A 90 -11.88 9.12 9.60
N LEU A 91 -10.67 9.64 9.78
CA LEU A 91 -9.66 9.04 10.64
C LEU A 91 -9.67 9.65 12.05
N SER A 92 -10.76 10.33 12.42
CA SER A 92 -11.15 10.62 13.80
C SER A 92 -11.89 9.40 14.40
N THR A 93 -11.18 8.30 14.61
CA THR A 93 -11.63 7.30 15.58
C THR A 93 -10.74 7.46 16.81
N SER A 94 -11.37 8.03 17.84
CA SER A 94 -11.14 7.96 19.29
C SER A 94 -9.84 7.36 19.80
#